data_AF-A0A1H4S3Q1-F1
#
_entry.id   AF-A0A1H4S3Q1-F1
#
_cell.length_a   1.000
_cell.length_b   1.000
_cell.length_c   1.000
_cell.angle_alpha   90.00
_cell.angle_beta   90.00
_cell.angle_gamma   90.00
#
_symmetry.space_group_name_H-M   'P 1'
#
loop_
_entity.id
_entity.type
_entity.pdbx_description
1 polymer ?
#
loop_
_entity_poly.entity_id
_entity_poly.type
_entity_poly.pdbx_seq_one_letter_code
_entity_poly.pdbx_strand_id
1 'polypeptide(L)'
;MLAPCVWRDISRRRMRRSLASAFIGEIVAVLRIVEVRDVVSKLARYAEGPGDAELSLAGFSLPQFTVFQASAGRLTWLRSPLPQQIAYFYARLGVLTDDLRAIATPSDAAAEARPEHARRTLAEIRETLDLADDILRALQIFVSKQHHRSISRA
;
A
#
# COMPACT_ATOMS: atom_id res chain seq x y z
N MET A 1 40.12 -10.86 10.27
CA MET A 1 39.59 -9.49 10.29
C MET A 1 39.06 -9.16 8.90
N LEU A 2 37.77 -8.88 8.75
CA LEU A 2 37.19 -8.47 7.45
C LEU A 2 37.49 -6.98 7.20
N ALA A 3 37.79 -6.62 5.95
CA ALA A 3 38.09 -5.24 5.56
C ALA A 3 36.91 -4.28 5.86
N PRO A 4 37.18 -3.00 6.21
CA PRO A 4 36.15 -2.01 6.55
C PRO A 4 35.02 -1.85 5.52
N CYS A 5 35.33 -2.08 4.23
CA CYS A 5 34.37 -2.02 3.13
C CYS A 5 33.29 -3.12 3.24
N VAL A 6 33.69 -4.32 3.67
CA VAL A 6 32.79 -5.47 3.83
C VAL A 6 31.78 -5.23 4.95
N TRP A 7 32.20 -4.59 6.05
CA TRP A 7 31.31 -4.21 7.15
C TRP A 7 30.25 -3.17 6.73
N ARG A 8 30.63 -2.18 5.92
CA ARG A 8 29.69 -1.17 5.39
C ARG A 8 28.65 -1.82 4.49
N ASP A 9 29.04 -2.75 3.62
CA ASP A 9 28.13 -3.45 2.72
C ASP A 9 27.15 -4.37 3.45
N ILE A 10 27.62 -5.13 4.44
CA ILE A 10 26.76 -5.98 5.28
C ILE A 10 25.74 -5.12 6.03
N SER A 11 26.19 -4.01 6.61
CA SER A 11 25.33 -3.07 7.33
C SER A 11 24.27 -2.48 6.41
N ARG A 12 24.64 -2.09 5.19
CA ARG A 12 23.71 -1.55 4.18
C ARG A 12 22.71 -2.59 3.66
N ARG A 13 23.12 -3.85 3.51
CA ARG A 13 22.22 -4.96 3.14
C ARG A 13 21.21 -5.26 4.26
N ARG A 14 21.68 -5.35 5.51
CA ARG A 14 20.80 -5.55 6.68
C ARG A 14 19.79 -4.41 6.80
N MET A 15 20.24 -3.18 6.63
CA MET A 15 19.38 -2.01 6.73
C MET A 15 18.30 -1.97 5.63
N ARG A 16 18.66 -2.27 4.37
CA ARG A 16 17.70 -2.41 3.26
C ARG A 16 16.68 -3.52 3.51
N ARG A 17 17.12 -4.67 3.99
CA ARG A 17 16.24 -5.78 4.34
C ARG A 17 15.27 -5.39 5.46
N SER A 18 15.75 -4.73 6.51
CA SER A 18 14.91 -4.26 7.60
C SER A 18 13.87 -3.25 7.13
N LEU A 19 14.28 -2.31 6.26
CA LEU A 19 13.38 -1.34 5.65
C LEU A 19 12.30 -2.01 4.80
N ALA A 20 12.70 -2.96 3.94
CA ALA A 20 11.78 -3.71 3.11
C ALA A 20 10.79 -4.55 3.93
N SER A 21 11.25 -5.23 4.98
CA SER A 21 10.39 -5.95 5.92
C SER A 21 9.36 -5.04 6.59
N ALA A 22 9.77 -3.83 7.00
CA ALA A 22 8.86 -2.88 7.64
C ALA A 22 7.77 -2.39 6.67
N PHE A 23 8.14 -2.04 5.42
CA PHE A 23 7.16 -1.67 4.40
C PHE A 23 6.22 -2.81 4.03
N ILE A 24 6.72 -4.06 3.91
CA ILE A 24 5.85 -5.22 3.70
C ILE A 24 4.80 -5.32 4.80
N GLY A 25 5.20 -5.18 6.07
CA GLY A 25 4.28 -5.25 7.20
C GLY A 25 3.20 -4.16 7.16
N GLU A 26 3.58 -2.91 6.87
CA GLU A 26 2.63 -1.80 6.80
C GLU A 26 1.66 -1.91 5.61
N ILE A 27 2.16 -2.28 4.43
CA ILE A 27 1.33 -2.48 3.23
C ILE A 27 0.34 -3.64 3.45
N VAL A 28 0.80 -4.77 4.02
CA VAL A 28 -0.08 -5.90 4.34
C VAL A 28 -1.16 -5.51 5.35
N ALA A 29 -0.86 -4.66 6.34
CA ALA A 29 -1.86 -4.18 7.28
C ALA A 29 -2.95 -3.35 6.59
N VAL A 30 -2.56 -2.47 5.64
CA VAL A 30 -3.52 -1.72 4.81
C VAL A 30 -4.40 -2.67 3.99
N LEU A 31 -3.80 -3.60 3.25
CA LEU A 31 -4.53 -4.58 2.44
C LEU A 31 -5.52 -5.38 3.28
N ARG A 32 -5.10 -5.81 4.48
CA ARG A 32 -5.97 -6.57 5.39
C ARG A 32 -7.17 -5.77 5.87
N ILE A 33 -7.02 -4.47 6.11
CA ILE A 33 -8.15 -3.60 6.49
C ILE A 33 -9.12 -3.45 5.33
N VAL A 34 -8.63 -3.23 4.11
CA VAL A 34 -9.47 -3.13 2.92
C VAL A 34 -10.25 -4.43 2.69
N GLU A 35 -9.60 -5.57 2.84
CA GLU A 35 -10.19 -6.91 2.71
C GLU A 35 -11.24 -7.19 3.80
N VAL A 36 -10.87 -7.09 5.09
CA VAL A 36 -11.75 -7.43 6.22
C VAL A 36 -12.97 -6.52 6.30
N ARG A 37 -12.84 -5.27 5.86
CA ARG A 37 -13.95 -4.31 5.83
C ARG A 37 -14.78 -4.41 4.55
N ASP A 38 -14.36 -5.24 3.60
CA ASP A 38 -15.03 -5.50 2.32
C ASP A 38 -15.31 -4.20 1.54
N VAL A 39 -14.33 -3.30 1.52
CA VAL A 39 -14.50 -1.94 0.97
C VAL A 39 -14.84 -1.99 -0.51
N VAL A 40 -14.14 -2.84 -1.27
CA VAL A 40 -14.30 -2.97 -2.72
C VAL A 40 -15.72 -3.42 -3.07
N SER A 41 -16.24 -4.47 -2.42
CA SER A 41 -17.57 -4.99 -2.73
C SER A 41 -18.67 -4.03 -2.28
N LYS A 42 -18.53 -3.40 -1.11
CA LYS A 42 -19.48 -2.39 -0.64
C LYS A 42 -19.56 -1.20 -1.59
N LEU A 43 -18.41 -0.69 -2.03
CA LEU A 43 -18.36 0.44 -2.96
C LEU A 43 -18.89 0.05 -4.34
N ALA A 44 -18.61 -1.16 -4.82
CA ALA A 44 -19.17 -1.67 -6.07
C ALA A 44 -20.71 -1.78 -6.02
N ARG A 45 -21.26 -2.30 -4.91
CA ARG A 45 -22.71 -2.38 -4.72
C ARG A 45 -23.36 -1.00 -4.64
N TYR A 46 -22.69 -0.03 -4.02
CA TYR A 46 -23.17 1.35 -3.97
C TYR A 46 -23.13 2.02 -5.35
N ALA A 47 -22.05 1.83 -6.09
CA ALA A 47 -21.86 2.38 -7.43
C ALA A 47 -22.90 1.87 -8.46
N GLU A 48 -23.33 0.62 -8.32
CA GLU A 48 -24.34 -0.02 -9.20
C GLU A 48 -25.76 -0.03 -8.60
N GLY A 49 -25.91 0.44 -7.36
CA GLY A 49 -27.18 0.43 -6.63
C GLY A 49 -28.13 1.54 -7.08
N PRO A 50 -29.40 1.48 -6.65
CA PRO A 50 -30.31 2.61 -6.79
C PRO A 50 -29.74 3.84 -6.06
N GLY A 51 -30.06 5.05 -6.53
CA GLY A 51 -29.44 6.31 -6.06
C GLY A 51 -29.65 6.63 -4.57
N ASP A 52 -30.48 5.86 -3.87
CA ASP A 52 -30.77 5.93 -2.44
C ASP A 52 -30.01 4.86 -1.61
N ALA A 53 -29.25 3.98 -2.24
CA ALA A 53 -28.42 3.00 -1.53
C ALA A 53 -27.46 3.75 -0.59
N GLU A 54 -27.39 3.36 0.68
CA GLU A 54 -26.51 4.00 1.66
C GLU A 54 -25.17 3.24 1.76
N LEU A 55 -24.04 3.94 1.59
CA LEU A 55 -22.72 3.34 1.78
C LEU A 55 -22.32 3.41 3.25
N SER A 56 -22.46 2.30 3.98
CA SER A 56 -21.92 2.20 5.34
C SER A 56 -20.46 1.74 5.35
N LEU A 57 -19.56 2.70 5.60
CA LEU A 57 -18.14 2.45 5.91
C LEU A 57 -17.86 2.53 7.42
N ALA A 58 -18.85 2.24 8.26
CA ALA A 58 -18.71 2.34 9.72
C ALA A 58 -17.47 1.59 10.23
N GLY A 59 -16.59 2.32 10.92
CA GLY A 59 -15.34 1.78 11.47
C GLY A 59 -14.24 1.47 10.44
N PHE A 60 -14.41 1.88 9.18
CA PHE A 60 -13.29 1.91 8.24
C PHE A 60 -12.39 3.11 8.54
N SER A 61 -11.14 2.82 8.84
CA SER A 61 -10.09 3.81 8.99
C SER A 61 -8.79 3.15 8.56
N LEU A 62 -8.06 3.79 7.67
CA LEU A 62 -6.71 3.35 7.37
C LEU A 62 -5.82 3.59 8.59
N PRO A 63 -4.82 2.72 8.83
CA PRO A 63 -3.90 2.91 9.92
C PRO A 63 -3.03 4.14 9.66
N GLN A 64 -2.44 4.70 10.71
CA GLN A 64 -1.36 5.66 10.51
C GLN A 64 -0.19 4.99 9.78
N PHE A 65 0.34 5.65 8.75
CA PHE A 65 1.46 5.16 7.96
C PHE A 65 2.80 5.44 8.66
N THR A 66 2.94 4.94 9.89
CA THR A 66 4.08 5.21 10.78
C THR A 66 5.42 4.80 10.17
N VAL A 67 5.49 3.65 9.47
CA VAL A 67 6.73 3.19 8.83
C VAL A 67 7.10 4.12 7.69
N PHE A 68 6.15 4.45 6.82
CA PHE A 68 6.35 5.41 5.74
C PHE A 68 6.83 6.77 6.25
N GLN A 69 6.13 7.35 7.23
CA GLN A 69 6.48 8.65 7.80
C GLN A 69 7.88 8.63 8.45
N ALA A 70 8.19 7.61 9.25
CA ALA A 70 9.49 7.47 9.91
C ALA A 70 10.63 7.10 8.95
N SER A 71 10.33 6.68 7.72
CA SER A 71 11.31 6.15 6.78
C SER A 71 11.35 6.85 5.42
N ALA A 72 10.59 7.92 5.22
CA ALA A 72 10.52 8.66 3.96
C ALA A 72 11.92 9.06 3.43
N GLY A 73 12.79 9.60 4.29
CA GLY A 73 14.16 9.96 3.93
C GLY A 73 15.09 8.77 3.63
N ARG A 74 14.67 7.56 3.96
CA ARG A 74 15.42 6.31 3.74
C ARG A 74 14.91 5.49 2.55
N LEU A 75 13.85 5.94 1.87
CA LEU A 75 13.33 5.27 0.67
C LEU A 75 14.40 5.08 -0.40
N THR A 76 15.34 6.03 -0.53
CA THR A 76 16.48 5.98 -1.47
C THR A 76 17.42 4.80 -1.26
N TRP A 77 17.30 4.07 -0.14
CA TRP A 77 18.05 2.83 0.06
C TRP A 77 17.48 1.66 -0.74
N LEU A 78 16.21 1.74 -1.16
CA LEU A 78 15.61 0.80 -2.10
C LEU A 78 16.02 1.18 -3.53
N ARG A 79 16.03 0.17 -4.42
CA ARG A 79 16.36 0.40 -5.83
C ARG A 79 15.16 0.97 -6.56
N SER A 80 15.38 1.95 -7.45
CA SER A 80 14.38 2.42 -8.40
C SER A 80 13.73 1.23 -9.14
N PRO A 81 12.40 1.24 -9.38
CA PRO A 81 11.45 2.34 -9.14
C PRO A 81 10.72 2.30 -7.78
N LEU A 82 11.11 1.41 -6.85
CA LEU A 82 10.41 1.22 -5.58
C LEU A 82 10.20 2.50 -4.75
N PRO A 83 11.17 3.41 -4.59
CA PRO A 83 10.97 4.64 -3.82
C PRO A 83 9.78 5.46 -4.31
N GLN A 84 9.66 5.62 -5.64
CA GLN A 84 8.59 6.37 -6.28
C GLN A 84 7.25 5.64 -6.14
N GLN A 85 7.23 4.32 -6.38
CA GLN A 85 6.02 3.52 -6.25
C GLN A 85 5.47 3.55 -4.82
N ILE A 86 6.34 3.42 -3.81
CA ILE A 86 5.95 3.48 -2.40
C ILE A 86 5.39 4.87 -2.07
N ALA A 87 6.09 5.94 -2.44
CA ALA A 87 5.60 7.30 -2.19
C ALA A 87 4.24 7.56 -2.86
N TYR A 88 4.09 7.12 -4.11
CA TYR A 88 2.85 7.25 -4.87
C TYR A 88 1.71 6.44 -4.24
N PHE A 89 1.97 5.21 -3.81
CA PHE A 89 1.00 4.36 -3.11
C PHE A 89 0.43 5.04 -1.86
N TYR A 90 1.28 5.55 -0.96
CA TYR A 90 0.80 6.22 0.25
C TYR A 90 0.10 7.56 -0.03
N ALA A 91 0.51 8.28 -1.07
CA ALA A 91 -0.21 9.48 -1.52
C ALA A 91 -1.62 9.14 -2.01
N ARG A 92 -1.77 8.09 -2.84
CA ARG A 92 -3.09 7.61 -3.31
C ARG A 92 -3.98 7.18 -2.15
N LEU A 93 -3.44 6.45 -1.16
CA LEU A 93 -4.23 6.05 0.01
C LEU A 93 -4.78 7.24 0.80
N GLY A 94 -4.04 8.35 0.87
CA GLY A 94 -4.50 9.59 1.48
C GLY A 94 -5.75 10.13 0.77
N VAL A 95 -5.66 10.32 -0.54
CA VAL A 95 -6.76 10.80 -1.38
C VAL A 95 -7.97 9.87 -1.30
N LEU A 96 -7.75 8.56 -1.44
CA LEU A 96 -8.82 7.54 -1.36
C LEU A 96 -9.55 7.55 -0.01
N THR A 97 -8.84 7.85 1.08
CA THR A 97 -9.48 7.94 2.40
C THR A 97 -10.44 9.13 2.48
N ASP A 98 -10.06 10.25 1.88
CA ASP A 98 -10.89 11.45 1.85
C ASP A 98 -12.09 11.26 0.91
N ASP A 99 -11.89 10.64 -0.25
CA ASP A 99 -12.97 10.30 -1.20
C ASP A 99 -13.98 9.33 -0.57
N LEU A 100 -13.50 8.25 0.06
CA LEU A 100 -14.38 7.30 0.76
C LEU A 100 -15.18 7.98 1.87
N ARG A 101 -14.59 8.93 2.59
CA ARG A 101 -15.29 9.73 3.61
C ARG A 101 -16.35 10.64 2.98
N ALA A 102 -16.02 11.28 1.85
CA ALA A 102 -16.95 12.14 1.12
C ALA A 102 -18.17 11.36 0.62
N ILE A 103 -17.95 10.15 0.08
CA ILE A 103 -19.03 9.28 -0.41
C ILE A 103 -19.91 8.76 0.74
N ALA A 104 -19.30 8.40 1.88
CA ALA A 104 -20.01 7.90 3.05
C ALA A 104 -20.78 9.00 3.82
N THR A 105 -20.54 10.28 3.53
CA THR A 105 -21.22 11.40 4.20
C THR A 105 -22.40 11.86 3.34
N PRO A 106 -23.66 11.67 3.78
CA PRO A 106 -24.81 12.13 3.01
C PRO A 106 -24.85 13.67 2.92
N SER A 107 -24.93 14.18 1.69
CA SER A 107 -25.13 15.60 1.35
C SER A 107 -26.10 15.76 0.17
N ASP A 108 -27.22 16.44 0.39
CA ASP A 108 -28.32 16.57 -0.57
C ASP A 108 -27.92 17.17 -1.93
N ALA A 109 -26.84 17.97 -1.96
CA ALA A 109 -26.36 18.63 -3.17
C ALA A 109 -25.65 17.72 -4.19
N ALA A 110 -25.31 16.48 -3.81
CA ALA A 110 -24.45 15.60 -4.61
C ALA A 110 -25.10 14.25 -5.00
N ALA A 111 -26.38 14.02 -4.70
CA ALA A 111 -27.01 12.71 -4.82
C ALA A 111 -26.87 12.06 -6.22
N GLU A 112 -26.99 12.83 -7.29
CA GLU A 112 -26.86 12.32 -8.67
C GLU A 112 -25.40 12.05 -9.11
N ALA A 113 -24.42 12.74 -8.52
CA ALA A 113 -23.01 12.59 -8.86
C ALA A 113 -22.28 11.51 -8.01
N ARG A 114 -22.91 11.06 -6.92
CA ARG A 114 -22.30 10.10 -5.98
C ARG A 114 -22.03 8.71 -6.57
N PRO A 115 -22.92 8.09 -7.36
CA PRO A 115 -22.64 6.77 -7.95
C PRO A 115 -21.45 6.83 -8.91
N GLU A 116 -21.33 7.91 -9.69
CA GLU A 116 -20.21 8.12 -10.59
C GLU A 116 -18.90 8.37 -9.84
N HIS A 117 -18.93 9.18 -8.77
CA HIS A 117 -17.78 9.35 -7.88
C HIS A 117 -17.34 8.00 -7.27
N ALA A 118 -18.30 7.17 -6.81
CA ALA A 118 -18.03 5.84 -6.30
C ALA A 118 -17.42 4.88 -7.34
N ARG A 119 -17.84 4.93 -8.61
CA ARG A 119 -17.21 4.15 -9.68
C ARG A 119 -15.75 4.54 -9.89
N ARG A 120 -15.45 5.84 -9.89
CA ARG A 120 -14.07 6.34 -10.03
C ARG A 120 -13.21 5.93 -8.83
N THR A 121 -13.68 6.17 -7.62
CA THR A 121 -12.98 5.77 -6.39
C THR A 121 -12.79 4.25 -6.34
N LEU A 122 -13.73 3.45 -6.83
CA LEU A 122 -13.58 1.99 -6.94
C LEU A 122 -12.46 1.58 -7.90
N ALA A 123 -12.39 2.22 -9.07
CA ALA A 123 -11.31 1.98 -10.03
C ALA A 123 -9.96 2.34 -9.41
N GLU A 124 -9.87 3.49 -8.75
CA GLU A 124 -8.65 3.94 -8.10
C GLU A 124 -8.21 3.03 -6.94
N ILE A 125 -9.15 2.51 -6.15
CA ILE A 125 -8.84 1.52 -5.11
C ILE A 125 -8.23 0.28 -5.75
N ARG A 126 -8.85 -0.27 -6.80
CA ARG A 126 -8.35 -1.48 -7.48
C ARG A 126 -6.93 -1.29 -8.00
N GLU A 127 -6.68 -0.19 -8.72
CA GLU A 127 -5.34 0.14 -9.20
C GLU A 127 -4.33 0.32 -8.05
N THR A 128 -4.77 0.88 -6.92
CA THR A 128 -3.91 1.05 -5.73
C THR A 128 -3.58 -0.30 -5.08
N LEU A 129 -4.52 -1.25 -5.08
CA LEU A 129 -4.29 -2.62 -4.62
C LEU A 129 -3.34 -3.38 -5.55
N ASP A 130 -3.50 -3.25 -6.86
CA ASP A 130 -2.58 -3.84 -7.85
C ASP A 130 -1.16 -3.29 -7.67
N LEU A 131 -1.03 -1.97 -7.49
CA LEU A 131 0.26 -1.33 -7.18
C LEU A 131 0.87 -1.86 -5.87
N ALA A 132 0.04 -2.10 -4.85
CA ALA A 132 0.51 -2.66 -3.59
C ALA A 132 1.12 -4.06 -3.79
N ASP A 133 0.46 -4.91 -4.57
CA ASP A 133 0.94 -6.25 -4.89
C ASP A 133 2.27 -6.21 -5.66
N ASP A 134 2.41 -5.29 -6.62
CA ASP A 134 3.66 -5.07 -7.34
C ASP A 134 4.80 -4.64 -6.39
N ILE A 135 4.52 -3.68 -5.49
CA ILE A 135 5.47 -3.24 -4.47
C ILE A 135 5.86 -4.41 -3.56
N LEU A 136 4.90 -5.20 -3.09
CA LEU A 136 5.16 -6.35 -2.23
C LEU A 136 6.06 -7.38 -2.92
N ARG A 137 5.78 -7.74 -4.17
CA ARG A 137 6.63 -8.64 -4.97
C ARG A 137 8.06 -8.11 -5.09
N ALA A 138 8.22 -6.82 -5.36
CA ALA A 138 9.53 -6.20 -5.48
C ALA A 138 10.27 -6.10 -4.14
N LEU A 139 9.58 -5.83 -3.03
CA LEU A 139 10.16 -5.79 -1.69
C LEU A 139 10.59 -7.18 -1.19
N GLN A 140 9.84 -8.22 -1.55
CA GLN A 140 10.17 -9.61 -1.20
C GLN A 140 11.56 -10.03 -1.67
N ILE A 141 12.10 -9.46 -2.75
CA ILE A 141 13.45 -9.73 -3.25
C ILE A 141 14.53 -9.38 -2.21
N PHE A 142 14.31 -8.35 -1.39
CA PHE A 142 15.25 -7.93 -0.34
C PHE A 142 15.18 -8.81 0.92
N VAL A 143 14.05 -9.51 1.10
CA VAL A 143 13.75 -10.31 2.30
C VAL A 143 13.86 -11.81 2.02
N SER A 144 13.76 -12.25 0.77
CA SER A 144 13.99 -13.64 0.41
C SER A 144 15.47 -14.00 0.60
N LYS A 145 15.72 -15.15 1.24
CA LYS A 145 17.07 -15.72 1.35
C LYS A 145 17.37 -16.46 0.06
N GLN A 146 17.55 -15.75 -1.07
CA GLN A 146 17.96 -16.43 -2.29
C GLN A 146 19.31 -17.12 -2.02
N HIS A 147 19.26 -18.45 -1.97
CA HIS A 147 20.36 -19.33 -1.62
C HIS A 147 21.54 -19.08 -2.57
N HIS A 148 22.61 -18.46 -2.06
CA HIS A 148 23.95 -18.77 -2.56
C HIS A 148 24.33 -20.16 -2.01
N ARG A 149 23.76 -21.20 -2.61
CA ARG A 149 24.33 -22.55 -2.57
C ARG A 149 24.77 -22.91 -3.99
N SER A 150 25.81 -22.22 -4.44
CA SER A 150 26.74 -22.76 -5.42
C SER A 150 28.09 -22.90 -4.74
N ILE A 151 28.16 -23.82 -3.76
CA ILE A 151 29.43 -24.46 -3.43
C ILE A 151 29.46 -25.68 -4.35
N SER A 152 29.93 -25.47 -5.58
CA SER A 152 30.39 -26.57 -6.41
C SER A 152 31.71 -27.01 -5.80
N ARG A 153 31.67 -28.10 -5.03
CA ARG A 153 32.86 -28.90 -4.74
C ARG A 153 33.01 -29.87 -5.91
N ALA A 154 34.06 -29.68 -6.70
CA ALA A 154 34.71 -30.70 -7.48
C ALA A 154 36.20 -30.63 -7.11
#